data_AF-A0A1S4E5C1-F1
#
_entry.id   AF-A0A1S4E5C1-F1
#
_cell.length_a   1.000
_cell.length_b   1.000
_cell.length_c   1.000
_cell.angle_alpha   90.00
_cell.angle_beta   90.00
_cell.angle_gamma   90.00
#
_symmetry.space_group_name_H-M   'P 1'
#
loop_
_entity.id
_entity.type
_entity.pdbx_description
1 polymer ?
#
loop_
_entity_poly.entity_id
_entity_poly.type
_entity_poly.pdbx_seq_one_letter_code
_entity_poly.pdbx_strand_id
1 'polypeptide(L)'
;MIQDEEDVKAIAQLFADMGDSYVELIATGSDESMLIVHALLEVTSDPEYDIASITFNFWHSLQLNLTKRTIKIVKKLGKTYKNRQQFYLFEQTGGSIPNISIGVPSMSRVY
;
A
#
# COMPACT_ATOMS: atom_id res chain seq x y z
N MET A 1 -34.65 11.50 21.64
CA MET A 1 -33.50 10.84 22.29
C MET A 1 -33.37 9.38 21.85
N ILE A 2 -33.45 9.11 20.54
CA ILE A 2 -33.03 7.85 19.91
C ILE A 2 -32.48 8.20 18.50
N GLN A 3 -31.84 9.37 18.36
CA GLN A 3 -31.54 9.99 17.05
C GLN A 3 -30.05 10.29 16.86
N ASP A 4 -29.19 9.86 17.78
CA ASP A 4 -27.79 10.30 17.77
C ASP A 4 -26.85 9.10 17.50
N GLU A 5 -26.99 7.99 18.20
CA GLU A 5 -26.05 6.86 18.05
C GLU A 5 -26.34 5.99 16.81
N GLU A 6 -27.59 5.62 16.56
CA GLU A 6 -27.96 4.73 15.45
C GLU A 6 -27.79 5.42 14.09
N ASP A 7 -28.07 6.73 14.01
CA ASP A 7 -27.87 7.54 12.82
C ASP A 7 -26.37 7.74 12.53
N VAL A 8 -25.54 7.95 13.56
CA VAL A 8 -24.08 8.04 13.39
C VAL A 8 -23.49 6.70 12.94
N LYS A 9 -23.98 5.57 13.48
CA LYS A 9 -23.58 4.23 13.00
C LYS A 9 -23.97 4.00 11.54
N ALA A 10 -25.16 4.43 11.13
CA ALA A 10 -25.60 4.32 9.75
C ALA A 10 -24.74 5.16 8.79
N ILE A 11 -24.37 6.38 9.19
CA ILE A 11 -23.47 7.25 8.41
C ILE A 11 -22.04 6.67 8.36
N ALA A 12 -21.54 6.14 9.47
CA ALA A 12 -20.25 5.48 9.54
C ALA A 12 -20.17 4.29 8.58
N GLN A 13 -21.22 3.46 8.54
CA GLN A 13 -21.31 2.33 7.63
C GLN A 13 -21.33 2.79 6.16
N LEU A 14 -22.11 3.83 5.85
CA LEU A 14 -22.16 4.40 4.50
C LEU A 14 -20.78 4.87 4.03
N PHE A 15 -20.03 5.58 4.89
CA PHE A 15 -18.69 6.02 4.56
C PHE A 15 -17.71 4.86 4.43
N ALA A 16 -17.85 3.80 5.22
CA ALA A 16 -17.03 2.59 5.07
C ALA A 16 -17.29 1.90 3.73
N ASP A 17 -18.57 1.72 3.36
CA ASP A 17 -18.98 1.10 2.09
C ASP A 17 -18.53 1.93 0.87
N MET A 18 -18.62 3.26 0.97
CA MET A 18 -18.07 4.18 -0.03
C MET A 18 -16.54 4.09 -0.08
N GLY A 19 -15.87 4.12 1.06
CA GLY A 19 -14.41 4.03 1.17
C GLY A 19 -13.87 2.77 0.50
N ASP A 20 -14.52 1.63 0.71
CA ASP A 20 -14.16 0.36 0.05
C ASP A 20 -14.35 0.42 -1.47
N SER A 21 -15.43 1.06 -1.95
CA SER A 21 -15.68 1.25 -3.40
C SER A 21 -14.64 2.14 -4.07
N TYR A 22 -14.09 3.12 -3.34
CA TYR A 22 -13.10 4.08 -3.85
C TYR A 22 -11.65 3.76 -3.43
N VAL A 23 -11.40 2.63 -2.75
CA VAL A 23 -10.09 2.32 -2.15
C VAL A 23 -8.93 2.34 -3.16
N GLU A 24 -9.17 1.92 -4.40
CA GLU A 24 -8.14 1.92 -5.45
C GLU A 24 -7.78 3.34 -5.90
N LEU A 25 -8.78 4.24 -5.94
CA LEU A 25 -8.64 5.65 -6.28
C LEU A 25 -7.98 6.40 -5.12
N ILE A 26 -8.41 6.16 -3.88
CA ILE A 26 -7.77 6.71 -2.67
C ILE A 26 -6.29 6.33 -2.64
N ALA A 27 -5.96 5.09 -2.98
CA ALA A 27 -4.57 4.65 -3.03
C ALA A 27 -3.73 5.41 -4.09
N THR A 28 -4.36 6.07 -5.09
CA THR A 28 -3.64 6.93 -6.05
C THR A 28 -3.19 8.27 -5.45
N GLY A 29 -3.81 8.70 -4.34
CA GLY A 29 -3.50 9.96 -3.67
C GLY A 29 -4.11 11.19 -4.34
N SER A 30 -5.24 11.05 -5.06
CA SER A 30 -5.97 12.20 -5.60
C SER A 30 -6.64 12.99 -4.47
N ASP A 31 -6.56 14.32 -4.54
CA ASP A 31 -7.09 15.22 -3.52
C ASP A 31 -8.61 15.04 -3.32
N GLU A 32 -9.35 14.79 -4.41
CA GLU A 32 -10.79 14.54 -4.38
C GLU A 32 -11.14 13.25 -3.65
N SER A 33 -10.30 12.22 -3.78
CA SER A 33 -10.51 10.93 -3.11
C SER A 33 -10.17 10.98 -1.61
N MET A 34 -9.31 11.93 -1.20
CA MET A 34 -8.95 12.13 0.20
C MET A 34 -10.10 12.69 1.05
N LEU A 35 -11.11 13.33 0.44
CA LEU A 35 -12.30 13.79 1.14
C LEU A 35 -13.04 12.65 1.87
N ILE A 36 -13.07 11.45 1.27
CA ILE A 36 -13.69 10.27 1.88
C ILE A 36 -12.87 9.79 3.09
N VAL A 37 -11.53 9.85 2.99
CA VAL A 37 -10.63 9.51 4.10
C VAL A 37 -10.79 10.49 5.26
N HIS A 38 -10.96 11.78 4.98
CA HIS A 38 -11.22 12.79 6.00
C HIS A 38 -12.54 12.56 6.73
N ALA A 39 -13.62 12.26 6.00
CA ALA A 39 -14.90 11.91 6.61
C ALA A 39 -14.80 10.66 7.51
N LEU A 40 -14.07 9.63 7.08
CA LEU A 40 -13.83 8.43 7.89
C LEU A 40 -12.94 8.72 9.11
N LEU A 41 -12.00 9.64 9.02
CA LEU A 41 -11.16 10.09 10.13
C LEU A 41 -11.99 10.81 11.21
N GLU A 42 -13.00 11.59 10.82
CA GLU A 42 -13.94 12.20 11.75
C GLU A 42 -14.74 11.12 12.50
N VAL A 43 -15.22 10.10 11.79
CA VAL A 43 -15.93 8.95 12.39
C VAL A 43 -15.02 8.13 13.32
N THR A 44 -13.75 7.89 12.95
CA THR A 44 -12.78 7.17 13.81
C THR A 44 -12.36 7.99 15.03
N SER A 45 -12.50 9.31 14.99
CA SER A 45 -12.17 10.19 16.12
C SER A 45 -13.28 10.27 17.17
N ASP A 46 -14.41 9.60 16.93
CA ASP A 46 -15.52 9.52 17.88
C ASP A 46 -15.09 8.75 19.15
N PRO A 47 -15.43 9.24 20.36
CA PRO A 47 -15.10 8.57 21.62
C PRO A 47 -15.78 7.21 21.78
N GLU A 48 -16.83 6.90 21.01
CA GLU A 48 -17.53 5.63 21.05
C GLU A 48 -16.78 4.56 20.24
N TYR A 49 -16.22 3.58 20.96
CA TYR A 49 -15.46 2.48 20.37
C TYR A 49 -16.25 1.71 19.29
N ASP A 50 -17.56 1.53 19.50
CA ASP A 50 -18.43 0.82 18.57
C ASP A 50 -18.50 1.54 17.21
N ILE A 51 -18.54 2.87 17.20
CA ILE A 51 -18.55 3.70 15.98
C ILE A 51 -17.17 3.64 15.29
N ALA A 52 -16.09 3.82 16.04
CA ALA A 52 -14.74 3.75 15.48
C ALA A 52 -14.45 2.37 14.85
N SER A 53 -14.97 1.29 15.45
CA SER A 53 -14.76 -0.08 14.96
C SER A 53 -15.38 -0.35 13.58
N ILE A 54 -16.45 0.37 13.19
CA ILE A 54 -17.10 0.24 11.87
C ILE A 54 -16.10 0.57 10.75
N THR A 55 -15.19 1.51 10.99
CA THR A 55 -14.20 1.95 9.99
C THR A 55 -13.00 1.01 9.86
N PHE A 56 -12.85 0.02 10.74
CA PHE A 56 -11.64 -0.83 10.80
C PHE A 56 -11.39 -1.60 9.50
N ASN A 57 -12.46 -2.13 8.89
CA ASN A 57 -12.37 -2.88 7.64
C ASN A 57 -11.82 -2.00 6.51
N PHE A 58 -12.27 -0.75 6.43
CA PHE A 58 -11.74 0.21 5.46
C PHE A 58 -10.25 0.47 5.67
N TRP A 59 -9.82 0.78 6.90
CA TRP A 59 -8.41 1.07 7.19
C TRP A 59 -7.51 -0.14 6.87
N HIS A 60 -7.98 -1.35 7.17
CA HIS A 60 -7.29 -2.59 6.82
C HIS A 60 -7.20 -2.79 5.30
N SER A 61 -8.31 -2.64 4.58
CA SER A 61 -8.37 -2.70 3.11
C SER A 61 -7.45 -1.68 2.44
N LEU A 62 -7.41 -0.45 2.94
CA LEU A 62 -6.54 0.61 2.45
C LEU A 62 -5.06 0.26 2.66
N GLN A 63 -4.69 -0.19 3.86
CA GLN A 63 -3.31 -0.61 4.16
C GLN A 63 -2.84 -1.73 3.22
N LEU A 64 -3.70 -2.73 2.98
CA LEU A 64 -3.40 -3.83 2.07
C LEU A 64 -3.17 -3.34 0.64
N ASN A 65 -4.00 -2.42 0.16
CA ASN A 65 -3.88 -1.86 -1.19
C ASN A 65 -2.61 -1.03 -1.37
N LEU A 66 -2.28 -0.17 -0.40
CA LEU A 66 -1.05 0.62 -0.40
C LEU A 66 0.19 -0.28 -0.37
N THR A 67 0.21 -1.27 0.52
CA THR A 67 1.35 -2.19 0.67
C THR A 67 1.56 -3.05 -0.58
N LYS A 68 0.48 -3.61 -1.15
CA LYS A 68 0.54 -4.39 -2.40
C LYS A 68 1.10 -3.55 -3.55
N ARG A 69 0.71 -2.28 -3.66
CA ARG A 69 1.21 -1.35 -4.69
C ARG A 69 2.70 -1.06 -4.51
N THR A 70 3.15 -0.77 -3.30
CA THR A 70 4.57 -0.55 -2.98
C THR A 70 5.42 -1.78 -3.33
N ILE A 71 4.98 -2.99 -2.95
CA ILE A 71 5.69 -4.23 -3.27
C ILE A 71 5.76 -4.44 -4.79
N LYS A 72 4.68 -4.17 -5.54
CA LYS A 72 4.68 -4.26 -7.01
C LYS A 72 5.70 -3.31 -7.63
N ILE A 73 5.77 -2.07 -7.17
CA ILE A 73 6.73 -1.07 -7.63
C ILE A 73 8.16 -1.51 -7.35
N VAL A 74 8.46 -1.91 -6.11
CA VAL A 74 9.80 -2.38 -5.70
C VAL A 74 10.22 -3.60 -6.52
N LYS A 75 9.33 -4.57 -6.73
CA LYS A 75 9.60 -5.74 -7.58
C LYS A 75 9.88 -5.34 -9.03
N LYS A 76 9.13 -4.38 -9.58
CA LYS A 76 9.35 -3.85 -10.94
C LYS A 76 10.71 -3.17 -11.05
N LEU A 77 11.05 -2.30 -10.09
CA LEU A 77 12.34 -1.61 -10.04
C LEU A 77 13.50 -2.59 -9.91
N GLY A 78 13.39 -3.61 -9.06
CA GLY A 78 14.40 -4.66 -8.92
C GLY A 78 14.63 -5.43 -10.23
N LYS A 79 13.56 -5.77 -10.96
CA LYS A 79 13.66 -6.38 -12.30
C LYS A 79 14.31 -5.44 -13.30
N THR A 80 13.89 -4.17 -13.35
CA THR A 80 14.47 -3.17 -14.26
C THR A 80 15.95 -2.91 -13.99
N TYR A 81 16.34 -2.85 -12.72
CA TYR A 81 17.75 -2.72 -12.34
C TYR A 81 18.55 -3.95 -12.76
N LYS A 82 18.06 -5.16 -12.47
CA LYS A 82 18.71 -6.41 -12.90
C LYS A 82 18.87 -6.47 -14.42
N ASN A 83 17.83 -6.11 -15.17
CA ASN A 83 17.88 -6.08 -16.64
C ASN A 83 18.91 -5.06 -17.15
N ARG A 84 18.99 -3.88 -16.54
CA ARG A 84 20.02 -2.87 -16.89
C ARG A 84 21.43 -3.35 -16.57
N GLN A 85 21.65 -3.98 -15.41
CA GLN A 85 22.96 -4.53 -15.06
C GLN A 85 23.40 -5.64 -16.01
N GLN A 86 22.47 -6.52 -16.42
CA GLN A 86 22.73 -7.54 -17.43
C GLN A 86 23.08 -6.94 -18.80
N PHE A 87 22.43 -5.84 -19.18
CA PHE A 87 22.75 -5.11 -20.41
C PHE A 87 24.16 -4.50 -20.38
N TYR A 88 24.54 -3.82 -19.29
CA TYR A 88 25.90 -3.27 -19.17
C TYR A 88 26.99 -4.36 -19.22
N LEU A 89 26.72 -5.51 -18.59
CA LEU A 89 27.65 -6.65 -18.61
C LEU A 89 27.74 -7.29 -19.99
N PHE A 90 26.63 -7.38 -20.73
CA PHE A 90 26.59 -7.86 -22.11
C PHE A 90 27.41 -6.99 -23.07
N GLU A 91 27.28 -5.66 -22.97
CA GLU A 91 28.07 -4.71 -23.76
C GLU A 91 29.57 -4.84 -23.48
N GLN A 92 29.97 -4.98 -22.21
CA GLN A 92 31.38 -5.15 -21.83
C GLN A 92 32.00 -6.47 -22.30
N THR A 93 31.18 -7.51 -22.47
CA THR A 93 31.62 -8.87 -22.80
C THR A 93 31.54 -9.18 -24.29
N GLY A 94 31.23 -8.18 -25.14
CA GLY A 94 31.15 -8.38 -26.59
C GLY A 94 30.07 -9.37 -27.01
N GLY A 95 28.98 -9.46 -26.23
CA GLY A 95 27.85 -10.34 -26.52
C GLY A 95 27.78 -11.64 -25.70
N SER A 96 28.65 -11.82 -24.71
CA SER A 96 28.69 -13.02 -23.87
C SER A 96 28.20 -12.75 -22.44
N ILE A 97 26.92 -13.01 -22.15
CA ILE A 97 26.40 -12.88 -20.77
C ILE A 97 27.09 -13.92 -19.87
N PRO A 98 27.93 -13.53 -18.89
CA PRO A 98 28.54 -14.48 -17.98
C PRO A 98 27.45 -15.10 -17.10
N ASN A 99 27.53 -16.40 -16.86
CA ASN A 99 26.63 -17.09 -15.95
C ASN A 99 26.94 -16.59 -14.52
N ILE A 100 26.19 -15.59 -14.03
CA ILE A 100 26.42 -15.00 -12.71
C ILE A 100 25.92 -16.01 -11.66
N SER A 101 26.77 -16.95 -11.27
CA SER A 101 26.66 -17.64 -9.99
C SER A 101 26.83 -16.57 -8.92
N ILE A 102 25.73 -16.19 -8.27
CA ILE A 102 25.74 -15.23 -7.16
C ILE A 102 26.48 -15.90 -6.01
N GLY A 103 27.80 -15.77 -5.97
CA GLY A 103 28.60 -16.14 -4.82
C GLY A 103 28.14 -15.28 -3.66
N VAL A 104 27.50 -15.90 -2.68
CA VAL A 104 27.25 -15.28 -1.37
C VAL A 104 28.62 -14.79 -0.89
N PRO A 105 28.83 -13.49 -0.64
CA PRO A 105 30.10 -13.03 -0.10
C PRO A 105 30.28 -13.70 1.25
N SER A 106 31.20 -14.66 1.33
CA SER A 106 31.74 -15.10 2.60
C SER A 106 32.32 -13.87 3.26
N MET A 107 31.61 -13.29 4.23
CA MET A 107 32.22 -12.37 5.19
C MET A 107 33.27 -13.18 5.96
N SER A 108 34.49 -13.17 5.45
CA SER A 108 35.65 -13.48 6.25
C SER A 108 35.64 -12.47 7.39
N ARG A 109 35.26 -12.92 8.59
CA ARG A 109 35.49 -12.17 9.82
C ARG A 109 36.97 -11.83 9.86
N VAL A 110 37.27 -10.55 9.73
CA VAL A 110 38.58 -10.04 10.09
C VAL A 110 38.55 -9.86 11.60
N TYR A 111 39.49 -10.56 12.23
CA TYR A 111 39.81 -10.72 13.66
C TYR A 111 39.00 -11.77 14.43
#